data_AF-A0A4S8KLR6-F1
#
_entry.id   AF-A0A4S8KLR6-F1
#
_cell.length_a   1.000
_cell.length_b   1.000
_cell.length_c   1.000
_cell.angle_alpha   90.00
_cell.angle_beta   90.00
_cell.angle_gamma   90.00
#
_symmetry.space_group_name_H-M   'P 1'
#
loop_
_entity.id
_entity.type
_entity.pdbx_description
1 polymer ?
#
loop_
_entity_poly.entity_id
_entity_poly.type
_entity_poly.pdbx_seq_one_letter_code
_entity_poly.pdbx_strand_id
1 'polypeptide(L)'
;MGDEPTTATSTPKRTQQPNSLNNGVPSDTTRPSISAISLNTTLFKHDTLSKDAHNWTTWSRQFIQCLRMNQGADAYLTGKVSTPNRFAEPRAYSNWWANNGSILGFMGLTISESEQEIIDEVTTAEEAWTKLKERHSQEGPVKQVQLIRDALAIRYSTSEKFASTSSKLTTLNKRIWAMGAPSPELFLCILMINSMSGVTELRSTRENVAQALATSDGPDIDPDKEPSKRRYDSADIKRYCSCVNALPVKVDNPL
;
A
#
# COMPACT_ATOMS: atom_id res chain seq x y z
N MET A 1 -30.01 16.28 89.92
CA MET A 1 -31.20 16.13 89.06
C MET A 1 -31.33 17.46 88.33
N GLY A 2 -30.65 17.64 87.18
CA GLY A 2 -31.08 17.23 85.83
C GLY A 2 -31.86 18.42 85.23
N ASP A 3 -31.61 19.00 84.06
CA ASP A 3 -30.87 18.59 82.85
C ASP A 3 -30.35 19.84 82.10
N GLU A 4 -29.43 19.61 81.16
CA GLU A 4 -28.75 20.54 80.25
C GLU A 4 -29.67 21.33 79.30
N PRO A 5 -29.22 22.51 78.79
CA PRO A 5 -29.63 23.03 77.50
C PRO A 5 -28.61 22.69 76.40
N THR A 6 -29.02 21.83 75.47
CA THR A 6 -28.25 21.47 74.27
C THR A 6 -28.03 22.68 73.38
N THR A 7 -26.76 23.07 73.22
CA THR A 7 -26.32 24.11 72.28
C THR A 7 -25.99 23.44 70.94
N ALA A 8 -26.80 23.67 69.90
CA ALA A 8 -26.50 23.22 68.54
C ALA A 8 -25.76 24.33 67.78
N THR A 9 -24.43 24.21 67.70
CA THR A 9 -23.59 24.96 66.76
C THR A 9 -23.25 24.04 65.60
N SER A 10 -23.82 24.28 64.41
CA SER A 10 -23.42 23.61 63.18
C SER A 10 -22.62 24.56 62.27
N THR A 11 -21.33 24.27 62.21
CA THR A 11 -20.30 24.84 61.33
C THR A 11 -20.56 24.50 59.85
N PRO A 12 -20.00 25.26 58.89
CA PRO A 12 -20.33 25.16 57.48
C PRO A 12 -19.76 23.90 56.82
N LYS A 13 -20.55 23.31 55.91
CA LYS A 13 -20.16 22.21 55.01
C LYS A 13 -18.93 22.60 54.18
N ARG A 14 -17.78 22.04 54.53
CA ARG A 14 -16.63 21.95 53.63
C ARG A 14 -16.95 20.92 52.56
N THR A 15 -17.15 21.39 51.33
CA THR A 15 -17.27 20.56 50.13
C THR A 15 -16.04 19.68 50.01
N GLN A 16 -16.17 18.39 50.30
CA GLN A 16 -15.13 17.41 50.00
C GLN A 16 -15.22 17.11 48.50
N GLN A 17 -14.28 17.69 47.77
CA GLN A 17 -13.90 17.27 46.43
C GLN A 17 -13.37 15.83 46.53
N PRO A 18 -13.91 14.84 45.81
CA PRO A 18 -13.32 13.51 45.82
C PRO A 18 -11.97 13.60 45.10
N ASN A 19 -10.89 13.42 45.86
CA ASN A 19 -9.59 13.08 45.33
C ASN A 19 -9.69 11.71 44.65
N SER A 20 -10.01 11.71 43.35
CA SER A 20 -9.83 10.53 42.51
C SER A 20 -8.34 10.33 42.29
N LEU A 21 -7.72 9.65 43.25
CA LEU A 21 -6.40 9.06 43.09
C LEU A 21 -6.45 8.08 41.92
N ASN A 22 -5.52 8.34 41.01
CA ASN A 22 -5.26 7.70 39.74
C ASN A 22 -4.84 6.24 39.97
N ASN A 23 -5.80 5.34 40.19
CA ASN A 23 -5.52 3.92 40.36
C ASN A 23 -5.47 3.25 38.98
N GLY A 24 -4.27 3.25 38.37
CA GLY A 24 -3.98 2.38 37.23
C GLY A 24 -4.33 0.93 37.57
N VAL A 25 -4.79 0.16 36.58
CA VAL A 25 -5.26 -1.22 36.81
C VAL A 25 -4.08 -2.03 37.38
N PRO A 26 -4.22 -2.76 38.50
CA PRO A 26 -3.11 -3.54 39.09
C PRO A 26 -2.45 -4.51 38.10
N SER A 27 -3.22 -4.99 37.12
CA SER A 27 -2.73 -5.82 36.02
C SER A 27 -1.69 -5.10 35.15
N ASP A 28 -1.79 -3.79 34.92
CA ASP A 28 -0.84 -3.08 34.04
C ASP A 28 0.59 -3.10 34.57
N THR A 29 0.75 -3.21 35.91
CA THR A 29 2.07 -3.25 36.56
C THR A 29 2.78 -4.59 36.34
N THR A 30 2.05 -5.71 36.39
CA THR A 30 2.63 -7.06 36.34
C THR A 30 2.43 -7.75 34.99
N ARG A 31 1.38 -7.37 34.27
CA ARG A 31 0.95 -7.93 32.99
C ARG A 31 0.16 -6.89 32.18
N PRO A 32 0.86 -5.92 31.55
CA PRO A 32 0.21 -4.93 30.70
C PRO A 32 -0.51 -5.60 29.53
N SER A 33 -1.63 -5.01 29.10
CA SER A 33 -2.37 -5.48 27.92
C SER A 33 -1.51 -5.48 26.64
N ILE A 34 -0.50 -4.61 26.59
CA ILE A 34 0.50 -4.54 25.52
C ILE A 34 1.89 -4.74 26.10
N SER A 35 2.58 -5.77 25.63
CA SER A 35 3.97 -6.05 26.00
C SER A 35 4.94 -5.30 25.08
N ALA A 36 6.11 -4.94 25.61
CA ALA A 36 7.19 -4.40 24.79
C ALA A 36 7.74 -5.48 23.84
N ILE A 37 8.00 -5.11 22.60
CA ILE A 37 8.53 -5.98 21.55
C ILE A 37 9.99 -5.62 21.29
N SER A 38 10.82 -6.63 21.05
CA SER A 38 12.17 -6.45 20.50
C SER A 38 12.16 -6.86 19.04
N LEU A 39 12.47 -5.92 18.14
CA LEU A 39 12.54 -6.19 16.71
C LEU A 39 13.93 -6.76 16.34
N ASN A 40 13.96 -8.01 15.89
CA ASN A 40 15.11 -8.57 15.18
C ASN A 40 15.03 -8.21 13.70
N THR A 41 15.62 -7.07 13.35
CA THR A 41 15.65 -6.54 11.97
C THR A 41 16.59 -7.31 11.05
N THR A 42 17.52 -8.11 11.59
CA THR A 42 18.49 -8.87 10.78
C THR A 42 17.83 -9.94 9.91
N LEU A 43 16.60 -10.35 10.23
CA LEU A 43 15.79 -11.29 9.48
C LEU A 43 15.32 -10.72 8.13
N PHE A 44 15.32 -9.39 7.99
CA PHE A 44 14.90 -8.75 6.76
C PHE A 44 16.06 -8.68 5.77
N LYS A 45 15.91 -9.40 4.66
CA LYS A 45 16.91 -9.54 3.59
C LYS A 45 16.27 -9.20 2.25
N HIS A 46 15.95 -7.94 2.08
CA HIS A 46 15.40 -7.40 0.85
C HIS A 46 16.10 -6.10 0.50
N ASP A 47 16.21 -5.82 -0.80
CA ASP A 47 16.67 -4.52 -1.29
C ASP A 47 15.73 -3.40 -0.81
N THR A 48 16.26 -2.19 -0.71
CA THR A 48 15.53 -1.00 -0.32
C THR A 48 14.27 -0.79 -1.18
N LEU A 49 13.13 -0.46 -0.55
CA LEU A 49 11.91 -0.08 -1.27
C LEU A 49 12.14 1.23 -2.01
N SER A 50 11.81 1.26 -3.29
CA SER A 50 11.79 2.48 -4.10
C SER A 50 10.72 2.35 -5.19
N LYS A 51 10.06 3.46 -5.53
CA LYS A 51 9.08 3.50 -6.62
C LYS A 51 9.67 3.02 -7.94
N ASP A 52 10.93 3.36 -8.23
CA ASP A 52 11.63 3.01 -9.47
C ASP A 52 11.99 1.52 -9.54
N ALA A 53 12.20 0.90 -8.39
CA ALA A 53 12.56 -0.52 -8.30
C ALA A 53 11.36 -1.46 -8.54
N HIS A 54 10.13 -0.93 -8.49
CA HIS A 54 8.88 -1.71 -8.63
C HIS A 54 8.87 -2.98 -7.77
N ASN A 55 9.40 -2.86 -6.55
CA ASN A 55 9.66 -3.99 -5.67
C ASN A 55 8.70 -4.06 -4.48
N TRP A 56 7.65 -3.23 -4.46
CA TRP A 56 6.63 -3.19 -3.40
C TRP A 56 6.06 -4.57 -3.07
N THR A 57 5.63 -5.34 -4.08
CA THR A 57 4.98 -6.63 -3.83
C THR A 57 5.90 -7.63 -3.10
N THR A 58 7.18 -7.66 -3.43
CA THR A 58 8.14 -8.57 -2.78
C THR A 58 8.65 -8.02 -1.46
N TRP A 59 8.91 -6.71 -1.40
CA TRP A 59 9.34 -6.00 -0.22
C TRP A 59 8.29 -6.07 0.89
N SER A 60 7.05 -5.67 0.60
CA SER A 60 5.93 -5.64 1.56
C SER A 60 5.65 -7.02 2.15
N ARG A 61 5.71 -8.06 1.30
CA ARG A 61 5.56 -9.45 1.74
C ARG A 61 6.65 -9.85 2.73
N GLN A 62 7.92 -9.57 2.42
CA GLN A 62 9.02 -9.90 3.34
C GLN A 62 8.96 -9.06 4.62
N PHE A 63 8.56 -7.80 4.52
CA PHE A 63 8.45 -6.90 5.68
C PHE A 63 7.37 -7.41 6.65
N ILE A 64 6.19 -7.76 6.14
CA ILE A 64 5.12 -8.40 6.92
C ILE A 64 5.60 -9.71 7.56
N GLN A 65 6.28 -10.57 6.79
CA GLN A 65 6.81 -11.84 7.32
C GLN A 65 7.81 -11.61 8.46
N CYS A 66 8.71 -10.64 8.31
CA CYS A 66 9.66 -10.25 9.35
C CYS A 66 8.93 -9.78 10.61
N LEU A 67 7.94 -8.89 10.49
CA LEU A 67 7.17 -8.43 11.65
C LEU A 67 6.37 -9.53 12.33
N ARG A 68 5.81 -10.49 11.56
CA ARG A 68 5.12 -11.66 12.13
C ARG A 68 6.05 -12.51 13.00
N MET A 69 7.29 -12.70 12.57
CA MET A 69 8.31 -13.40 13.36
C MET A 69 8.71 -12.60 14.62
N ASN A 70 8.51 -11.28 14.61
CA ASN A 70 8.71 -10.39 15.75
C ASN A 70 7.44 -10.26 16.59
N GLN A 71 6.96 -11.38 17.14
CA GLN A 71 5.82 -11.41 18.07
C GLN A 71 4.50 -10.88 17.48
N GLY A 72 4.29 -11.04 16.17
CA GLY A 72 3.06 -10.56 15.51
C GLY A 72 2.97 -9.03 15.40
N ALA A 73 4.13 -8.35 15.28
CA ALA A 73 4.19 -6.89 15.15
C ALA A 73 3.50 -6.35 13.88
N ASP A 74 3.13 -7.21 12.91
CA ASP A 74 2.39 -6.82 11.71
C ASP A 74 1.00 -6.26 12.01
N ALA A 75 0.44 -6.57 13.19
CA ALA A 75 -0.83 -6.02 13.63
C ALA A 75 -0.83 -4.48 13.74
N TYR A 76 0.33 -3.87 14.02
CA TYR A 76 0.49 -2.40 14.06
C TYR A 76 0.35 -1.75 12.67
N LEU A 77 0.64 -2.48 11.58
CA LEU A 77 0.51 -1.95 10.21
C LEU A 77 -0.95 -1.77 9.76
N THR A 78 -1.89 -2.36 10.50
CA THR A 78 -3.31 -2.42 10.13
C THR A 78 -4.23 -1.84 11.19
N GLY A 79 -3.68 -1.14 12.18
CA GLY A 79 -4.46 -0.56 13.28
C GLY A 79 -5.13 -1.57 14.20
N LYS A 80 -4.84 -2.87 14.05
CA LYS A 80 -5.46 -3.93 14.89
C LYS A 80 -5.08 -3.82 16.36
N VAL A 81 -3.95 -3.20 16.65
CA VAL A 81 -3.51 -2.90 18.01
C VAL A 81 -3.91 -1.46 18.34
N SER A 82 -5.07 -1.28 18.96
CA SER A 82 -5.52 0.04 19.41
C SER A 82 -4.62 0.59 20.53
N THR A 83 -4.38 1.89 20.49
CA THR A 83 -3.67 2.62 21.54
C THR A 83 -4.39 2.48 22.90
N PRO A 84 -3.74 1.98 23.96
CA PRO A 84 -4.34 1.87 25.29
C PRO A 84 -4.71 3.23 25.88
N ASN A 85 -5.61 3.24 26.88
CA ASN A 85 -5.87 4.46 27.61
C ASN A 85 -4.71 4.79 28.56
N ARG A 86 -4.05 5.93 28.34
CA ARG A 86 -2.86 6.36 29.11
C ARG A 86 -3.07 6.47 30.63
N PHE A 87 -4.30 6.68 31.09
CA PHE A 87 -4.62 6.83 32.51
C PHE A 87 -5.00 5.50 33.15
N ALA A 88 -5.62 4.58 32.39
CA ALA A 88 -5.99 3.26 32.87
C ALA A 88 -4.82 2.28 32.86
N GLU A 89 -4.03 2.29 31.76
CA GLU A 89 -2.91 1.38 31.52
C GLU A 89 -1.67 2.15 31.01
N PRO A 90 -1.01 2.96 31.86
CA PRO A 90 0.13 3.79 31.46
C PRO A 90 1.33 2.99 30.92
N ARG A 91 1.59 1.76 31.42
CA ARG A 91 2.68 0.92 30.91
C ARG A 91 2.35 0.35 29.55
N ALA A 92 1.15 -0.20 29.36
CA ALA A 92 0.69 -0.63 28.04
C ALA A 92 0.74 0.52 27.02
N TYR A 93 0.31 1.73 27.41
CA TYR A 93 0.41 2.92 26.57
C TYR A 93 1.85 3.25 26.17
N SER A 94 2.78 3.24 27.12
CA SER A 94 4.20 3.47 26.84
C SER A 94 4.78 2.39 25.92
N ASN A 95 4.42 1.12 26.15
CA ASN A 95 4.87 -0.01 25.32
C ASN A 95 4.34 0.13 23.89
N TRP A 96 3.07 0.54 23.72
CA TRP A 96 2.47 0.76 22.40
C TRP A 96 3.28 1.77 21.59
N TRP A 97 3.60 2.94 22.17
CA TRP A 97 4.39 3.98 21.49
C TRP A 97 5.82 3.53 21.18
N ALA A 98 6.47 2.82 22.10
CA ALA A 98 7.80 2.27 21.87
C ALA A 98 7.81 1.25 20.72
N ASN A 99 6.81 0.36 20.68
CA ASN A 99 6.65 -0.64 19.63
C ASN A 99 6.37 0.03 18.27
N ASN A 100 5.41 0.96 18.24
CA ASN A 100 5.05 1.74 17.06
C ASN A 100 6.27 2.50 16.50
N GLY A 101 7.00 3.22 17.36
CA GLY A 101 8.21 3.94 16.98
C GLY A 101 9.33 3.02 16.47
N SER A 102 9.49 1.84 17.06
CA SER A 102 10.47 0.86 16.59
C SER A 102 10.14 0.34 15.19
N ILE A 103 8.86 0.11 14.89
CA ILE A 103 8.40 -0.33 13.56
C ILE A 103 8.58 0.80 12.54
N LEU A 104 8.27 2.05 12.90
CA LEU A 104 8.52 3.22 12.05
C LEU A 104 10.00 3.38 11.73
N GLY A 105 10.87 3.32 12.75
CA GLY A 105 12.32 3.40 12.55
C GLY A 105 12.84 2.27 11.66
N PHE A 106 12.35 1.04 11.86
CA PHE A 106 12.71 -0.09 11.00
C PHE A 106 12.21 0.09 9.55
N MET A 107 11.00 0.61 9.37
CA MET A 107 10.49 0.97 8.04
C MET A 107 11.40 1.99 7.36
N GLY A 108 11.76 3.08 8.05
CA GLY A 108 12.68 4.11 7.53
C GLY A 108 14.03 3.55 7.08
N LEU A 109 14.58 2.56 7.79
CA LEU A 109 15.84 1.91 7.43
C LEU A 109 15.77 0.99 6.19
N THR A 110 14.57 0.65 5.73
CA THR A 110 14.35 -0.34 4.66
C THR A 110 13.73 0.24 3.39
N ILE A 111 13.55 1.56 3.35
CA ILE A 111 13.00 2.32 2.22
C ILE A 111 13.99 3.41 1.77
N SER A 112 13.89 3.87 0.52
CA SER A 112 14.79 4.90 -0.02
C SER A 112 14.47 6.28 0.57
N GLU A 113 15.40 7.21 0.46
CA GLU A 113 15.23 8.59 0.93
C GLU A 113 13.94 9.25 0.39
N SER A 114 13.67 9.08 -0.91
CA SER A 114 12.43 9.54 -1.55
C SER A 114 11.15 8.92 -0.99
N GLU A 115 11.22 7.75 -0.36
CA GLU A 115 10.09 7.11 0.31
C GLU A 115 10.02 7.51 1.78
N GLN A 116 11.16 7.84 2.41
CA GLN A 116 11.21 8.41 3.76
C GLN A 116 10.51 9.77 3.80
N GLU A 117 10.73 10.63 2.80
CA GLU A 117 10.04 11.92 2.66
C GLU A 117 8.50 11.80 2.68
N ILE A 118 7.96 10.69 2.17
CA ILE A 118 6.50 10.44 2.12
C ILE A 118 5.93 10.15 3.52
N ILE A 119 6.74 9.54 4.38
CA ILE A 119 6.32 9.11 5.72
C ILE A 119 6.90 9.98 6.84
N ASP A 120 7.67 11.03 6.55
CA ASP A 120 8.39 11.82 7.56
C ASP A 120 7.47 12.44 8.62
N GLU A 121 6.29 12.92 8.20
CA GLU A 121 5.33 13.59 9.10
C GLU A 121 4.36 12.64 9.81
N VAL A 122 4.42 11.33 9.54
CA VAL A 122 3.45 10.39 10.13
C VAL A 122 3.87 9.96 11.53
N THR A 123 2.88 9.69 12.38
CA THR A 123 3.15 9.36 13.79
C THR A 123 2.96 7.88 14.09
N THR A 124 2.27 7.16 13.20
CA THR A 124 1.96 5.73 13.39
C THR A 124 2.49 4.87 12.26
N ALA A 125 2.88 3.63 12.59
CA ALA A 125 3.27 2.63 11.61
C ALA A 125 2.13 2.29 10.64
N GLU A 126 0.88 2.40 11.08
CA GLU A 126 -0.32 2.24 10.24
C GLU A 126 -0.41 3.33 9.17
N GLU A 127 -0.25 4.60 9.56
CA GLU A 127 -0.25 5.73 8.63
C GLU A 127 0.89 5.61 7.61
N ALA A 128 2.11 5.32 8.08
CA ALA A 128 3.28 5.12 7.22
C ALA A 128 3.02 3.99 6.20
N TRP A 129 2.55 2.84 6.69
CA TRP A 129 2.24 1.69 5.86
C TRP A 129 1.17 1.99 4.81
N THR A 130 0.12 2.72 5.20
CA THR A 130 -0.97 3.12 4.31
C THR A 130 -0.49 4.04 3.21
N LYS A 131 0.29 5.08 3.55
CA LYS A 131 0.88 5.99 2.54
C LYS A 131 1.79 5.27 1.56
N LEU A 132 2.69 4.41 2.04
CA LEU A 132 3.54 3.62 1.15
C LEU A 132 2.72 2.68 0.28
N LYS A 133 1.72 2.00 0.86
CA LYS A 133 0.84 1.12 0.10
C LYS A 133 0.10 1.89 -0.98
N GLU A 134 -0.45 3.06 -0.69
CA GLU A 134 -1.15 3.89 -1.67
C GLU A 134 -0.22 4.31 -2.81
N ARG A 135 0.94 4.88 -2.47
CA ARG A 135 1.95 5.30 -3.43
C ARG A 135 2.42 4.18 -4.37
N HIS A 136 2.57 2.97 -3.85
CA HIS A 136 3.02 1.80 -4.61
C HIS A 136 1.87 0.97 -5.19
N SER A 137 0.63 1.19 -4.78
CA SER A 137 -0.55 0.62 -5.46
C SER A 137 -0.77 1.31 -6.81
N GLN A 138 -0.25 2.53 -6.97
CA GLN A 138 -0.15 3.23 -8.25
C GLN A 138 1.09 2.80 -9.07
N GLU A 139 1.45 1.52 -9.08
CA GLU A 139 2.32 0.97 -10.13
C GLU A 139 1.59 1.20 -11.47
N GLY A 140 1.93 2.30 -12.14
CA GLY A 140 1.06 2.95 -13.13
C GLY A 140 0.71 2.10 -14.37
N PRO A 141 -0.10 2.65 -15.29
CA PRO A 141 -0.59 1.96 -16.48
C PRO A 141 0.48 1.21 -17.29
N VAL A 142 1.73 1.66 -17.27
CA VAL A 142 2.84 1.01 -17.98
C VAL A 142 3.32 -0.27 -17.36
N LYS A 143 3.38 -0.37 -16.03
CA LYS A 143 3.74 -1.62 -15.40
C LYS A 143 2.65 -2.65 -15.63
N GLN A 144 1.40 -2.21 -15.63
CA GLN A 144 0.25 -3.03 -16.01
C GLN A 144 0.35 -3.51 -17.48
N VAL A 145 0.67 -2.63 -18.42
CA VAL A 145 0.91 -2.99 -19.83
C VAL A 145 2.07 -3.98 -19.96
N GLN A 146 3.19 -3.76 -19.26
CA GLN A 146 4.34 -4.67 -19.29
C GLN A 146 3.97 -6.05 -18.75
N LEU A 147 3.32 -6.12 -17.60
CA LEU A 147 2.91 -7.39 -16.99
C LEU A 147 1.89 -8.15 -17.85
N ILE A 148 0.97 -7.44 -18.51
CA ILE A 148 0.03 -8.06 -19.45
C ILE A 148 0.77 -8.55 -20.71
N ARG A 149 1.73 -7.78 -21.25
CA ARG A 149 2.59 -8.25 -22.36
C ARG A 149 3.33 -9.52 -21.98
N ASP A 150 3.98 -9.55 -20.81
CA ASP A 150 4.74 -10.71 -20.33
C ASP A 150 3.83 -11.94 -20.19
N ALA A 151 2.61 -11.76 -19.65
CA ALA A 151 1.63 -12.82 -19.54
C ALA A 151 1.20 -13.33 -20.92
N LEU A 152 0.93 -12.43 -21.88
CA LEU A 152 0.55 -12.76 -23.25
C LEU A 152 1.71 -13.34 -24.08
N ALA A 153 2.97 -13.21 -23.64
CA ALA A 153 4.12 -13.80 -24.31
C ALA A 153 4.42 -15.24 -23.84
N ILE A 154 3.94 -15.64 -22.65
CA ILE A 154 4.14 -17.00 -22.15
C ILE A 154 3.40 -18.02 -23.02
N ARG A 155 4.09 -19.10 -23.36
CA ARG A 155 3.55 -20.26 -24.08
C ARG A 155 3.83 -21.52 -23.28
N TYR A 156 2.88 -22.45 -23.26
CA TYR A 156 3.18 -23.81 -22.81
C TYR A 156 4.18 -24.44 -23.78
N SER A 157 5.18 -25.12 -23.23
CA SER A 157 6.21 -25.81 -23.97
C SER A 157 6.43 -27.19 -23.36
N THR A 158 6.81 -28.16 -24.18
CA THR A 158 7.20 -29.50 -23.72
C THR A 158 8.55 -29.50 -22.97
N SER A 159 9.32 -28.42 -23.06
CA SER A 159 10.61 -28.24 -22.37
C SER A 159 10.50 -27.83 -20.90
N GLU A 160 9.31 -27.42 -20.43
CA GLU A 160 9.05 -27.02 -19.05
C GLU A 160 7.84 -27.79 -18.50
N LYS A 161 7.83 -28.10 -17.20
CA LYS A 161 6.63 -28.65 -16.56
C LYS A 161 5.48 -27.66 -16.70
N PHE A 162 4.33 -28.10 -17.24
CA PHE A 162 3.17 -27.24 -17.42
C PHE A 162 2.72 -26.56 -16.11
N ALA A 163 2.83 -27.24 -14.97
CA ALA A 163 2.53 -26.67 -13.65
C ALA A 163 3.38 -25.41 -13.34
N SER A 164 4.65 -25.39 -13.76
CA SER A 164 5.53 -24.23 -13.58
C SER A 164 5.08 -23.06 -14.46
N THR A 165 4.70 -23.32 -15.71
CA THR A 165 4.13 -22.30 -16.61
C THR A 165 2.81 -21.74 -16.07
N SER A 166 1.90 -22.58 -15.57
CA SER A 166 0.64 -22.14 -14.96
C SER A 166 0.86 -21.31 -13.69
N SER A 167 1.87 -21.65 -12.88
CA SER A 167 2.26 -20.88 -11.69
C SER A 167 2.77 -19.48 -12.05
N LYS A 168 3.60 -19.37 -13.10
CA LYS A 168 4.07 -18.09 -13.65
C LYS A 168 2.89 -17.22 -14.10
N LEU A 169 1.97 -17.80 -14.89
CA LEU A 169 0.76 -17.10 -15.35
C LEU A 169 -0.13 -16.65 -14.19
N THR A 170 -0.33 -17.50 -13.17
CA THR A 170 -1.11 -17.17 -11.98
C THR A 170 -0.49 -16.01 -11.21
N THR A 171 0.84 -15.98 -11.10
CA THR A 171 1.59 -14.92 -10.42
C THR A 171 1.45 -13.60 -11.16
N LEU A 172 1.61 -13.60 -12.49
CA LEU A 172 1.42 -12.40 -13.32
C LEU A 172 -0.02 -11.89 -13.26
N ASN A 173 -1.01 -12.78 -13.36
CA ASN A 173 -2.42 -12.41 -13.26
C ASN A 173 -2.72 -11.71 -11.93
N LYS A 174 -2.27 -12.28 -10.80
CA LYS A 174 -2.44 -11.65 -9.48
C LYS A 174 -1.83 -10.25 -9.41
N ARG A 175 -0.65 -10.04 -9.99
CA ARG A 175 0.00 -8.72 -10.04
C ARG A 175 -0.76 -7.73 -10.90
N ILE A 176 -1.21 -8.14 -12.09
CA ILE A 176 -1.99 -7.32 -13.03
C ILE A 176 -3.22 -6.74 -12.35
N TRP A 177 -3.98 -7.59 -11.64
CA TRP A 177 -5.21 -7.17 -10.95
C TRP A 177 -4.97 -6.45 -9.63
N ALA A 178 -3.82 -6.65 -8.99
CA ALA A 178 -3.46 -5.87 -7.80
C ALA A 178 -3.23 -4.39 -8.10
N MET A 179 -2.94 -4.02 -9.37
CA MET A 179 -2.82 -2.63 -9.84
C MET A 179 -4.17 -2.01 -10.26
N GLY A 180 -5.30 -2.72 -10.06
CA GLY A 180 -6.62 -2.29 -10.51
C GLY A 180 -7.02 -2.87 -11.87
N ALA A 181 -8.28 -2.69 -12.27
CA ALA A 181 -8.73 -3.15 -13.58
C ALA A 181 -8.16 -2.22 -14.68
N PRO A 182 -7.56 -2.76 -15.76
CA PRO A 182 -7.16 -1.91 -16.88
C PRO A 182 -8.41 -1.25 -17.48
N SER A 183 -8.32 0.05 -17.79
CA SER A 183 -9.40 0.71 -18.52
C SER A 183 -9.60 0.05 -19.90
N PRO A 184 -10.80 0.13 -20.49
CA PRO A 184 -11.05 -0.39 -21.84
C PRO A 184 -10.03 0.11 -22.88
N GLU A 185 -9.61 1.37 -22.76
CA GLU A 185 -8.65 2.03 -23.63
C GLU A 185 -7.23 1.49 -23.43
N LEU A 186 -6.81 1.30 -22.17
CA LEU A 186 -5.53 0.69 -21.84
C LEU A 186 -5.46 -0.75 -22.34
N PHE A 187 -6.54 -1.50 -22.16
CA PHE A 187 -6.66 -2.86 -22.65
C PHE A 187 -6.57 -2.92 -24.18
N LEU A 188 -7.23 -2.01 -24.90
CA LEU A 188 -7.11 -1.89 -26.35
C LEU A 188 -5.67 -1.60 -26.79
N CYS A 189 -4.97 -0.68 -26.12
CA CYS A 189 -3.57 -0.37 -26.43
C CYS A 189 -2.68 -1.60 -26.28
N ILE A 190 -2.90 -2.41 -25.24
CA ILE A 190 -2.20 -3.66 -24.99
C ILE A 190 -2.45 -4.68 -26.12
N LEU A 191 -3.70 -4.82 -26.57
CA LEU A 191 -4.05 -5.71 -27.67
C LEU A 191 -3.37 -5.28 -28.98
N MET A 192 -3.36 -3.98 -29.29
CA MET A 192 -2.68 -3.43 -30.47
C MET A 192 -1.17 -3.67 -30.41
N ILE A 193 -0.58 -3.43 -29.25
CA ILE A 193 0.82 -3.71 -28.97
C ILE A 193 1.15 -5.19 -29.18
N ASN A 194 0.28 -6.09 -28.72
CA ASN A 194 0.47 -7.52 -28.83
C ASN A 194 0.33 -7.99 -30.28
N SER A 195 -0.64 -7.46 -31.02
CA SER A 195 -0.81 -7.78 -32.44
C SER A 195 0.36 -7.28 -33.30
N MET A 196 0.99 -6.15 -32.92
CA MET A 196 2.20 -5.64 -33.57
C MET A 196 3.47 -6.43 -33.22
N SER A 197 3.45 -7.33 -32.22
CA SER A 197 4.66 -8.00 -31.73
C SER A 197 5.34 -8.93 -32.75
N GLY A 198 4.60 -9.39 -33.75
CA GLY A 198 5.09 -10.22 -34.87
C GLY A 198 5.45 -9.44 -36.14
N VAL A 199 5.24 -8.12 -36.18
CA VAL A 199 5.43 -7.28 -37.38
C VAL A 199 6.62 -6.35 -37.16
N THR A 200 7.74 -6.68 -37.80
CA THR A 200 9.03 -5.99 -37.63
C THR A 200 8.99 -4.51 -38.04
N GLU A 201 8.17 -4.18 -39.03
CA GLU A 201 7.97 -2.84 -39.60
C GLU A 201 7.25 -1.90 -38.63
N LEU A 202 6.52 -2.46 -37.67
CA LEU A 202 5.75 -1.70 -36.68
C LEU A 202 6.46 -1.58 -35.33
N ARG A 203 7.74 -1.98 -35.25
CA ARG A 203 8.53 -1.92 -34.01
C ARG A 203 8.59 -0.50 -33.43
N SER A 204 8.87 0.49 -34.27
CA SER A 204 8.97 1.90 -33.86
C SER A 204 7.62 2.43 -33.35
N THR A 205 6.52 2.08 -34.03
CA THR A 205 5.15 2.43 -33.60
C THR A 205 4.81 1.78 -32.26
N ARG A 206 5.18 0.51 -32.06
CA ARG A 206 4.98 -0.22 -30.80
C ARG A 206 5.76 0.41 -29.64
N GLU A 207 6.97 0.89 -29.89
CA GLU A 207 7.81 1.58 -28.89
C GLU A 207 7.25 2.97 -28.56
N ASN A 208 6.81 3.73 -29.56
CA ASN A 208 6.17 5.02 -29.36
C ASN A 208 4.88 4.92 -28.55
N VAL A 209 4.01 3.94 -28.83
CA VAL A 209 2.79 3.70 -28.05
C VAL A 209 3.13 3.29 -26.61
N ALA A 210 4.16 2.44 -26.42
CA ALA A 210 4.60 2.06 -25.08
C ALA A 210 5.15 3.26 -24.27
N GLN A 211 5.91 4.14 -24.92
CA GLN A 211 6.48 5.33 -24.30
C GLN A 211 5.41 6.37 -23.97
N ALA A 212 4.43 6.58 -24.84
CA ALA A 212 3.30 7.49 -24.61
C ALA A 212 2.45 7.04 -23.41
N LEU A 213 2.29 5.72 -23.22
CA LEU A 213 1.65 5.16 -22.03
C LEU A 213 2.47 5.44 -20.76
N ALA A 214 3.80 5.53 -20.85
CA ALA A 214 4.71 5.80 -19.72
C ALA A 214 4.66 7.24 -19.23
N THR A 215 4.35 8.15 -20.14
CA THR A 215 4.24 9.58 -19.86
C THR A 215 2.82 10.01 -19.53
N SER A 216 1.83 9.15 -19.75
CA SER A 216 0.44 9.38 -19.37
C SER A 216 0.27 8.97 -17.92
N ASP A 217 0.47 9.90 -16.98
CA ASP A 217 0.00 9.71 -15.62
C ASP A 217 -1.50 9.37 -15.67
N GLY A 218 -1.89 8.29 -14.98
CA GLY A 218 -3.29 7.89 -14.87
C GLY A 218 -4.09 9.05 -14.26
N PRO A 219 -5.39 9.21 -14.60
CA PRO A 219 -6.17 10.29 -14.03
C PRO A 219 -6.17 10.16 -12.50
N ASP A 220 -5.83 11.26 -11.84
CA ASP A 220 -5.99 11.49 -10.41
C ASP A 220 -7.45 11.19 -10.03
N ILE A 221 -7.69 10.05 -9.37
CA ILE A 221 -9.04 9.67 -8.96
C ILE A 221 -9.30 10.32 -7.60
N ASP A 222 -9.92 11.50 -7.63
CA ASP A 222 -10.59 12.12 -6.49
C ASP A 222 -11.71 11.15 -6.00
N PRO A 223 -11.59 10.53 -4.82
CA PRO A 223 -12.49 9.48 -4.36
C PRO A 223 -13.92 9.96 -4.08
N ASP A 224 -14.16 11.28 -4.04
CA ASP A 224 -15.47 11.87 -3.74
C ASP A 224 -16.26 12.32 -4.99
N LYS A 225 -15.82 11.99 -6.20
CA LYS A 225 -16.57 12.27 -7.44
C LYS A 225 -16.78 11.04 -8.31
N GLU A 226 -17.76 10.22 -7.95
CA GLU A 226 -18.73 9.77 -8.95
C GLU A 226 -20.05 10.50 -8.71
N PRO A 227 -20.64 11.13 -9.75
CA PRO A 227 -21.12 10.35 -10.89
C PRO A 227 -20.96 11.03 -12.27
N SER A 228 -21.07 10.21 -13.31
CA SER A 228 -21.43 10.59 -14.69
C SER A 228 -20.32 11.15 -15.61
N LYS A 229 -19.93 10.31 -16.58
CA LYS A 229 -19.47 10.65 -17.94
C LYS A 229 -18.67 11.96 -18.07
N ARG A 230 -17.39 11.95 -17.70
CA ARG A 230 -16.43 12.82 -18.41
C ARG A 230 -15.83 12.03 -19.56
N ARG A 231 -16.37 12.30 -20.76
CA ARG A 231 -15.69 11.98 -22.03
C ARG A 231 -14.30 12.61 -21.95
N TYR A 232 -13.29 11.78 -21.77
CA TYR A 232 -11.91 12.17 -22.00
C TYR A 232 -11.77 12.56 -23.48
N ASP A 233 -10.99 13.60 -23.74
CA ASP A 233 -10.94 14.26 -25.04
C ASP A 233 -10.42 13.31 -26.12
N SER A 234 -11.33 12.90 -27.00
CA SER A 234 -11.14 11.96 -28.11
C SER A 234 -10.18 12.49 -29.19
N ALA A 235 -9.70 13.74 -29.08
CA ALA A 235 -8.88 14.39 -30.09
C ALA A 235 -7.50 13.72 -30.25
N ASP A 236 -6.81 13.41 -29.15
CA ASP A 236 -5.46 12.84 -29.21
C ASP A 236 -5.49 11.39 -29.70
N ILE A 237 -6.47 10.59 -29.24
CA ILE A 237 -6.63 9.19 -29.62
C ILE A 237 -7.06 9.05 -31.09
N LYS A 238 -7.93 9.94 -31.60
CA LYS A 238 -8.27 9.98 -33.02
C LYS A 238 -7.04 10.28 -33.88
N ARG A 239 -6.16 11.15 -33.41
CA ARG A 239 -4.91 11.49 -34.11
C ARG A 239 -3.98 10.27 -34.24
N TYR A 240 -3.87 9.44 -33.21
CA TYR A 240 -3.11 8.19 -33.25
C TYR A 240 -3.76 7.13 -34.16
N CYS A 241 -5.08 6.95 -34.11
CA CYS A 241 -5.81 6.04 -35.00
C CYS A 241 -5.68 6.47 -36.48
N SER A 242 -5.71 7.77 -36.77
CA SER A 242 -5.49 8.30 -38.12
C SER A 242 -4.07 8.05 -38.64
N CYS A 243 -3.04 8.10 -37.79
CA CYS A 243 -1.67 7.76 -38.19
C CYS A 243 -1.51 6.27 -38.55
N VAL A 244 -2.17 5.37 -37.81
CA VAL A 244 -2.12 3.92 -38.08
C VAL A 244 -2.85 3.58 -39.39
N ASN A 245 -3.97 4.25 -39.68
CA ASN A 245 -4.75 4.04 -40.90
C ASN A 245 -4.16 4.70 -42.16
N ALA A 246 -3.16 5.58 -42.01
CA ALA A 246 -2.49 6.27 -43.12
C ALA A 246 -1.26 5.52 -43.67
N LEU A 247 -0.91 4.35 -43.09
CA LEU A 247 0.18 3.52 -43.58
C LEU A 247 -0.27 2.81 -44.87
N PRO A 248 0.47 2.92 -45.99
CA PRO A 248 0.09 2.29 -47.24
C PRO A 248 0.14 0.76 -47.11
N VAL A 249 -0.97 0.11 -47.43
CA VAL A 249 -1.02 -1.34 -47.64
C VAL A 249 -0.25 -1.64 -48.92
N LYS A 250 0.97 -2.18 -48.79
CA LYS A 250 1.62 -2.82 -49.94
C LYS A 250 0.85 -4.11 -50.25
N VAL A 251 0.05 -4.04 -51.31
CA VAL A 251 -0.55 -5.23 -51.92
C VAL A 251 0.53 -5.85 -52.80
N ASP A 252 1.25 -6.82 -52.25
CA ASP A 252 2.15 -7.64 -53.06
C ASP A 252 1.29 -8.55 -53.94
N ASN A 253 1.27 -8.24 -55.23
CA ASN A 253 0.58 -9.02 -56.25
C ASN A 253 1.48 -10.20 -56.64
N PRO A 254 0.99 -11.46 -56.60
CA PRO A 254 1.81 -12.60 -56.99
C PRO A 254 1.89 -12.71 -58.52
N LEU A 255 3.12 -12.86 -59.04
CA LEU A 255 3.44 -13.50 -60.31
C LEU A 255 4.29 -14.73 -60.01
#